data_AF-A0A0M0J3S9-F1
#
_entry.id   AF-A0A0M0J3S9-F1
#
_cell.length_a   1.000
_cell.length_b   1.000
_cell.length_c   1.000
_cell.angle_alpha   90.00
_cell.angle_beta   90.00
_cell.angle_gamma   90.00
#
_symmetry.space_group_name_H-M   'P 1'
#
loop_
_entity.id
_entity.type
_entity.pdbx_description
1 polymer ?
#
loop_
_entity_poly.entity_id
_entity_poly.type
_entity_poly.pdbx_seq_one_letter_code
_entity_poly.pdbx_strand_id
1 'polypeptide(L)'
;MTDAIDTAIDLFASFAQLWAVVEVTLTIMQPNYVPDGTYAAAAWLPLVTLTCLLPSKRTFGAALALHIYLIACKMPCIFDSAHWAMQTDAVLLAAILLVPRRAVVPAVEWVVRTQMGLFYLAAGFWKINTSFLDWTVSCAPIFTLSLAAYLPEGALPPPLVHALAVGAPWMTIVGEMAIGALLLLPFRAARRMGVLLCAVLHLGITLTPFPNQIASFSAFGLSRMFYVLAPSWAAAQAEATSVLPSTGAGLAYRAVAVACTAASARLTSTPGVSVDWAIILYVGLLFIVARALVIDCRSAKCFLPYGEQFSGLPLPRERRYLNALSVAAGVLALLIAFAYAFLGPVVGLIDVGAAYPFSSIRVHGGSNHWVLPTGLLQAYAAEPASASPAAQVLGRVAEALLGADGLKDGFGGGVVRVEASSSAPLNALAPAEVTTELSPRVRELLQRSGHIGRQFNPTGTLIAC
;
A
#
# COMPACT_ATOMS: atom_id res chain seq x y z
N MET A 1 -23.01 21.15 23.21
CA MET A 1 -23.32 20.64 21.86
C MET A 1 -22.45 19.44 21.44
N THR A 2 -21.53 18.98 22.29
CA THR A 2 -20.70 17.78 22.10
C THR A 2 -21.37 16.48 22.57
N ASP A 3 -22.43 16.56 23.36
CA ASP A 3 -23.05 15.38 24.02
C ASP A 3 -24.23 14.78 23.22
N ALA A 4 -24.58 15.35 22.06
CA ALA A 4 -25.69 14.89 21.22
C ALA A 4 -25.23 14.04 20.01
N ILE A 5 -23.92 13.80 19.84
CA ILE A 5 -23.35 12.88 18.85
C ILE A 5 -22.97 11.57 19.55
N ASP A 6 -23.90 11.04 20.34
CA ASP A 6 -23.84 9.69 20.93
C ASP A 6 -24.82 8.74 20.22
N THR A 7 -25.27 9.09 19.00
CA THR A 7 -25.68 8.05 18.05
C THR A 7 -24.47 7.19 17.80
N ALA A 8 -24.44 6.03 18.45
CA ALA A 8 -23.35 5.07 18.40
C ALA A 8 -22.97 4.78 16.94
N ILE A 9 -21.92 5.44 16.45
CA ILE A 9 -21.43 5.28 15.09
C ILE A 9 -20.99 3.83 14.95
N ASP A 10 -21.62 3.09 14.03
CA ASP A 10 -21.28 1.69 13.78
C ASP A 10 -19.97 1.61 12.98
N LEU A 11 -18.84 1.62 13.70
CA LEU A 11 -17.49 1.54 13.13
C LEU A 11 -17.32 0.34 12.19
N PHE A 12 -17.96 -0.79 12.53
CA PHE A 12 -17.91 -1.99 11.70
C PHE A 12 -18.61 -1.76 10.36
N ALA A 13 -19.81 -1.17 10.38
CA ALA A 13 -20.53 -0.83 9.15
C ALA A 13 -19.74 0.16 8.29
N SER A 14 -19.21 1.23 8.91
CA SER A 14 -18.43 2.25 8.20
C SER A 14 -17.23 1.66 7.49
N PHE A 15 -16.44 0.81 8.17
CA PHE A 15 -15.30 0.16 7.54
C PHE A 15 -15.70 -0.86 6.47
N ALA A 16 -16.71 -1.69 6.74
CA ALA A 16 -17.18 -2.69 5.75
C ALA A 16 -17.62 -2.03 4.45
N GLN A 17 -18.31 -0.88 4.53
CA GLN A 17 -18.72 -0.08 3.38
C GLN A 17 -17.51 0.55 2.68
N LEU A 18 -16.59 1.13 3.43
CA LEU A 18 -15.35 1.70 2.90
C LEU A 18 -14.56 0.63 2.12
N TRP A 19 -14.32 -0.52 2.74
CA TRP A 19 -13.65 -1.67 2.12
C TRP A 19 -14.37 -2.07 0.84
N ALA A 20 -15.70 -2.25 0.88
CA ALA A 20 -16.45 -2.68 -0.29
C ALA A 20 -16.37 -1.69 -1.47
N VAL A 21 -16.45 -0.38 -1.20
CA VAL A 21 -16.31 0.66 -2.23
C VAL A 21 -14.90 0.65 -2.84
N VAL A 22 -13.87 0.52 -2.00
CA VAL A 22 -12.48 0.44 -2.45
C VAL A 22 -12.31 -0.80 -3.34
N GLU A 23 -12.67 -1.97 -2.85
CA GLU A 23 -12.47 -3.23 -3.57
C GLU A 23 -13.23 -3.29 -4.91
N VAL A 24 -14.50 -2.83 -4.97
CA VAL A 24 -15.24 -2.71 -6.25
C VAL A 24 -14.51 -1.84 -7.25
N THR A 25 -14.06 -0.66 -6.81
CA THR A 25 -13.36 0.27 -7.70
C THR A 25 -12.08 -0.34 -8.25
N LEU A 26 -11.31 -1.02 -7.39
CA LEU A 26 -10.03 -1.61 -7.77
C LEU A 26 -10.20 -2.80 -8.72
N THR A 27 -11.23 -3.62 -8.51
CA THR A 27 -11.56 -4.71 -9.43
C THR A 27 -12.02 -4.21 -10.80
N ILE A 28 -12.78 -3.11 -10.85
CA ILE A 28 -13.15 -2.47 -12.12
C ILE A 28 -11.90 -1.98 -12.87
N MET A 29 -10.89 -1.48 -12.15
CA MET A 29 -9.69 -0.89 -12.75
C MET A 29 -8.60 -1.87 -13.12
N GLN A 30 -8.52 -2.97 -12.38
CA GLN A 30 -7.50 -3.97 -12.58
C GLN A 30 -8.21 -5.32 -12.73
N PRO A 31 -8.82 -5.64 -13.89
CA PRO A 31 -9.49 -6.92 -14.07
C PRO A 31 -8.55 -8.11 -13.81
N ASN A 32 -7.24 -7.92 -14.04
CA ASN A 32 -6.18 -8.88 -13.68
C ASN A 32 -6.05 -9.14 -12.17
N TYR A 33 -6.70 -8.35 -11.29
CA TYR A 33 -6.82 -8.62 -9.84
C TYR A 33 -7.92 -9.62 -9.51
N VAL A 34 -8.86 -9.89 -10.41
CA VAL A 34 -9.76 -11.04 -10.30
C VAL A 34 -9.08 -12.25 -10.96
N PRO A 35 -9.08 -13.45 -10.38
CA PRO A 35 -8.56 -14.63 -11.09
C PRO A 35 -9.36 -14.84 -12.38
N ASP A 36 -8.72 -15.40 -13.42
CA ASP A 36 -9.30 -15.65 -14.76
C ASP A 36 -10.54 -16.58 -14.79
N GLY A 37 -11.12 -16.90 -13.63
CA GLY A 37 -12.37 -17.63 -13.48
C GLY A 37 -13.57 -16.69 -13.34
N THR A 38 -14.39 -16.62 -14.39
CA THR A 38 -15.71 -15.94 -14.41
C THR A 38 -16.57 -16.26 -13.18
N TYR A 39 -16.43 -17.46 -12.60
CA TYR A 39 -17.15 -17.91 -11.40
C TYR A 39 -16.75 -17.18 -10.11
N ALA A 40 -15.45 -16.92 -9.91
CA ALA A 40 -14.98 -16.22 -8.71
C ALA A 40 -15.39 -14.74 -8.75
N ALA A 41 -15.30 -14.11 -9.94
CA ALA A 41 -15.81 -12.77 -10.18
C ALA A 41 -17.32 -12.68 -9.92
N ALA A 42 -18.08 -13.67 -10.42
CA ALA A 42 -19.52 -13.75 -10.28
C ALA A 42 -19.99 -13.94 -8.82
N ALA A 43 -19.20 -14.63 -7.99
CA ALA A 43 -19.50 -14.77 -6.56
C ALA A 43 -19.05 -13.56 -5.74
N TRP A 44 -17.94 -12.93 -6.12
CA TRP A 44 -17.34 -11.82 -5.38
C TRP A 44 -18.18 -10.54 -5.47
N LEU A 45 -18.62 -10.13 -6.67
CA LEU A 45 -19.33 -8.86 -6.83
C LEU A 45 -20.65 -8.78 -6.02
N PRO A 46 -21.50 -9.83 -5.97
CA PRO A 46 -22.67 -9.85 -5.10
C PRO A 46 -22.30 -9.74 -3.61
N LEU A 47 -21.26 -10.43 -3.15
CA LEU A 47 -20.83 -10.38 -1.74
C LEU A 47 -20.34 -9.00 -1.34
N VAL A 48 -19.55 -8.34 -2.19
CA VAL A 48 -19.07 -6.98 -1.94
C VAL A 48 -20.21 -5.97 -1.99
N THR A 49 -21.13 -6.11 -2.96
CA THR A 49 -22.34 -5.28 -3.04
C THR A 49 -23.21 -5.42 -1.80
N LEU A 50 -23.46 -6.66 -1.35
CA LEU A 50 -24.19 -6.94 -0.11
C LEU A 50 -23.47 -6.40 1.13
N THR A 51 -22.13 -6.43 1.15
CA THR A 51 -21.34 -5.83 2.23
C THR A 51 -21.50 -4.32 2.27
N CYS A 52 -21.55 -3.66 1.11
CA CYS A 52 -21.78 -2.22 1.01
C CYS A 52 -23.20 -1.82 1.45
N LEU A 53 -24.21 -2.54 0.96
CA LEU A 53 -25.62 -2.20 1.22
C LEU A 53 -26.09 -2.65 2.61
N LEU A 54 -25.69 -3.84 3.04
CA LEU A 54 -26.15 -4.50 4.26
C LEU A 54 -24.94 -5.07 5.02
N PRO A 55 -24.08 -4.20 5.59
CA PRO A 55 -22.87 -4.65 6.27
C PRO A 55 -23.25 -5.52 7.45
N SER A 56 -22.88 -6.80 7.39
CA SER A 56 -23.09 -7.80 8.43
C SER A 56 -21.82 -8.61 8.63
N LYS A 57 -21.66 -9.25 9.80
CA LYS A 57 -20.53 -10.16 10.04
C LYS A 57 -20.46 -11.27 9.00
N ARG A 58 -21.61 -11.76 8.53
CA ARG A 58 -21.70 -12.87 7.58
C ARG A 58 -21.32 -12.42 6.17
N THR A 59 -21.96 -11.36 5.67
CA THR A 59 -21.70 -10.82 4.33
C THR A 59 -20.25 -10.35 4.21
N PHE A 60 -19.78 -9.57 5.19
CA PHE A 60 -18.41 -9.06 5.16
C PHE A 60 -17.36 -10.15 5.39
N GLY A 61 -17.61 -11.07 6.35
CA GLY A 61 -16.70 -12.19 6.59
C GLY A 61 -16.55 -13.12 5.39
N ALA A 62 -17.65 -13.40 4.67
CA ALA A 62 -17.61 -14.16 3.43
C ALA A 62 -16.86 -13.42 2.31
N ALA A 63 -17.09 -12.10 2.17
CA ALA A 63 -16.38 -11.28 1.20
C ALA A 63 -14.86 -11.26 1.46
N LEU A 64 -14.44 -11.09 2.72
CA LEU A 64 -13.02 -11.15 3.11
C LEU A 64 -12.41 -12.53 2.88
N ALA A 65 -13.09 -13.61 3.26
CA ALA A 65 -12.60 -14.96 3.05
C ALA A 65 -12.38 -15.27 1.56
N LEU A 66 -13.33 -14.87 0.71
CA LEU A 66 -13.18 -14.98 -0.72
C LEU A 66 -12.02 -14.11 -1.22
N HIS A 67 -11.94 -12.84 -0.81
CA HIS A 67 -10.85 -11.95 -1.23
C HIS A 67 -9.46 -12.50 -0.87
N ILE A 68 -9.27 -12.97 0.36
CA ILE A 68 -8.04 -13.63 0.81
C ILE A 68 -7.71 -14.84 -0.06
N TYR A 69 -8.69 -15.69 -0.35
CA TYR A 69 -8.51 -16.84 -1.24
C TYR A 69 -8.06 -16.41 -2.64
N LEU A 70 -8.70 -15.39 -3.23
CA LEU A 70 -8.34 -14.90 -4.57
C LEU A 70 -6.92 -14.37 -4.63
N ILE A 71 -6.45 -13.64 -3.60
CA ILE A 71 -5.06 -13.17 -3.53
C ILE A 71 -4.11 -14.34 -3.29
N ALA A 72 -4.43 -15.27 -2.39
CA ALA A 72 -3.60 -16.42 -2.09
C ALA A 72 -3.38 -17.31 -3.32
N CYS A 73 -4.39 -17.51 -4.16
CA CYS A 73 -4.27 -18.25 -5.43
C CYS A 73 -3.30 -17.60 -6.43
N LYS A 74 -2.99 -16.31 -6.28
CA LYS A 74 -2.07 -15.58 -7.16
C LYS A 74 -0.65 -15.53 -6.63
N MET A 75 -0.44 -15.91 -5.36
CA MET A 75 0.90 -15.97 -4.80
C MET A 75 1.75 -17.03 -5.53
N PRO A 76 3.04 -16.76 -5.78
CA PRO A 76 3.82 -15.59 -5.33
C PRO A 76 3.73 -14.36 -6.25
N CYS A 77 2.99 -14.44 -7.36
CA CYS A 77 2.92 -13.42 -8.41
C CYS A 77 1.93 -12.28 -8.09
N ILE A 78 2.07 -11.66 -6.92
CA ILE A 78 1.26 -10.50 -6.50
C ILE A 78 2.15 -9.32 -6.13
N PHE A 79 1.60 -8.11 -6.27
CA PHE A 79 2.27 -6.91 -5.77
C PHE A 79 2.30 -6.90 -4.24
N ASP A 80 3.34 -6.29 -3.66
CA ASP A 80 3.54 -6.25 -2.20
C ASP A 80 2.30 -5.75 -1.46
N SER A 81 1.70 -4.66 -1.95
CA SER A 81 0.52 -4.07 -1.31
C SER A 81 -0.68 -5.02 -1.26
N ALA A 82 -0.82 -5.94 -2.21
CA ALA A 82 -1.87 -6.95 -2.19
C ALA A 82 -1.61 -7.99 -1.08
N HIS A 83 -0.34 -8.35 -0.86
CA HIS A 83 0.03 -9.20 0.26
C HIS A 83 -0.28 -8.54 1.62
N TRP A 84 0.09 -7.27 1.78
CA TRP A 84 -0.26 -6.50 2.98
C TRP A 84 -1.77 -6.34 3.17
N ALA A 85 -2.52 -6.07 2.10
CA ALA A 85 -3.98 -6.03 2.14
C ALA A 85 -4.56 -7.36 2.62
N MET A 86 -4.10 -8.48 2.04
CA MET A 86 -4.51 -9.83 2.47
C MET A 86 -4.22 -10.10 3.94
N GLN A 87 -3.05 -9.68 4.46
CA GLN A 87 -2.75 -9.82 5.89
C GLN A 87 -3.70 -9.01 6.78
N THR A 88 -4.00 -7.75 6.41
CA THR A 88 -4.96 -6.91 7.17
C THR A 88 -6.37 -7.48 7.12
N ASP A 89 -6.78 -8.02 5.98
CA ASP A 89 -8.08 -8.66 5.77
C ASP A 89 -8.19 -9.96 6.58
N ALA A 90 -7.11 -10.74 6.70
CA ALA A 90 -7.06 -11.95 7.51
C ALA A 90 -7.21 -11.66 9.00
N VAL A 91 -6.55 -10.59 9.49
CA VAL A 91 -6.72 -10.09 10.87
C VAL A 91 -8.18 -9.70 11.13
N LEU A 92 -8.79 -8.99 10.19
CA LEU A 92 -10.17 -8.58 10.28
C LEU A 92 -11.14 -9.76 10.27
N LEU A 93 -10.93 -10.73 9.39
CA LEU A 93 -11.71 -11.96 9.33
C LEU A 93 -11.62 -12.72 10.65
N ALA A 94 -10.42 -12.88 11.22
CA ALA A 94 -10.24 -13.50 12.52
C ALA A 94 -11.04 -12.76 13.61
N ALA A 95 -11.00 -11.43 13.66
CA ALA A 95 -11.80 -10.67 14.62
C ALA A 95 -13.31 -10.81 14.38
N ILE A 96 -13.76 -10.82 13.14
CA ILE A 96 -15.16 -11.13 12.80
C ILE A 96 -15.57 -12.50 13.34
N LEU A 97 -14.70 -13.50 13.30
CA LEU A 97 -15.04 -14.82 13.84
C LEU A 97 -15.04 -14.84 15.38
N LEU A 98 -14.13 -14.09 16.01
CA LEU A 98 -13.82 -14.23 17.44
C LEU A 98 -14.56 -13.28 18.38
N VAL A 99 -14.99 -12.09 17.92
CA VAL A 99 -15.55 -11.05 18.78
C VAL A 99 -16.93 -10.55 18.30
N PRO A 100 -17.79 -9.98 19.17
CA PRO A 100 -19.07 -9.41 18.73
C PRO A 100 -18.85 -8.24 17.77
N ARG A 101 -19.82 -7.96 16.89
CA ARG A 101 -19.74 -6.94 15.81
C ARG A 101 -19.14 -5.61 16.27
N ARG A 102 -19.67 -5.05 17.37
CA ARG A 102 -19.23 -3.77 17.95
C ARG A 102 -17.77 -3.74 18.39
N ALA A 103 -17.20 -4.92 18.70
CA ALA A 103 -15.83 -5.06 19.18
C ALA A 103 -14.83 -5.37 18.06
N VAL A 104 -15.28 -5.64 16.82
CA VAL A 104 -14.39 -6.04 15.71
C VAL A 104 -13.34 -4.97 15.43
N VAL A 105 -13.76 -3.72 15.16
CA VAL A 105 -12.83 -2.62 14.86
C VAL A 105 -11.89 -2.32 16.03
N PRO A 106 -12.39 -2.11 17.28
CA PRO A 106 -11.50 -1.92 18.43
C PRO A 106 -10.52 -3.08 18.66
N ALA A 107 -10.91 -4.32 18.35
CA ALA A 107 -10.06 -5.48 18.58
C ALA A 107 -8.85 -5.56 17.61
N VAL A 108 -9.00 -5.04 16.39
CA VAL A 108 -7.94 -5.10 15.37
C VAL A 108 -7.17 -3.79 15.20
N GLU A 109 -7.66 -2.68 15.77
CA GLU A 109 -7.09 -1.34 15.62
C GLU A 109 -5.57 -1.33 15.83
N TRP A 110 -5.11 -1.93 16.93
CA TRP A 110 -3.69 -1.97 17.28
C TRP A 110 -2.87 -2.86 16.35
N VAL A 111 -3.45 -3.97 15.85
CA VAL A 111 -2.78 -4.89 14.92
C VAL A 111 -2.59 -4.21 13.58
N VAL A 112 -3.68 -3.72 12.97
CA VAL A 112 -3.64 -3.11 11.63
C VAL A 112 -2.78 -1.85 11.64
N ARG A 113 -2.89 -1.00 12.66
CA ARG A 113 -2.00 0.17 12.81
C ARG A 113 -0.53 -0.25 12.85
N THR A 114 -0.21 -1.30 13.61
CA THR A 114 1.18 -1.78 13.72
C THR A 114 1.64 -2.39 12.40
N GLN A 115 0.80 -3.15 11.69
CA GLN A 115 1.11 -3.65 10.34
C GLN A 115 1.42 -2.49 9.38
N MET A 116 0.58 -1.46 9.35
CA MET A 116 0.84 -0.27 8.51
C MET A 116 2.13 0.45 8.92
N GLY A 117 2.39 0.57 10.22
CA GLY A 117 3.64 1.14 10.73
C GLY A 117 4.88 0.36 10.30
N LEU A 118 4.84 -0.97 10.43
CA LEU A 118 5.91 -1.88 9.99
C LEU A 118 6.09 -1.83 8.48
N PHE A 119 4.99 -1.78 7.71
CA PHE A 119 5.02 -1.67 6.26
C PHE A 119 5.81 -0.42 5.81
N TYR A 120 5.42 0.78 6.25
CA TYR A 120 6.11 2.00 5.83
C TYR A 120 7.54 2.09 6.37
N LEU A 121 7.79 1.58 7.58
CA LEU A 121 9.15 1.51 8.11
C LEU A 121 10.04 0.60 7.27
N ALA A 122 9.55 -0.58 6.90
CA ALA A 122 10.26 -1.53 6.04
C ALA A 122 10.44 -0.97 4.61
N ALA A 123 9.40 -0.33 4.06
CA ALA A 123 9.44 0.27 2.72
C ALA A 123 10.58 1.30 2.58
N GLY A 124 10.74 2.17 3.57
CA GLY A 124 11.84 3.14 3.59
C GLY A 124 13.18 2.51 3.97
N PHE A 125 13.20 1.58 4.92
CA PHE A 125 14.42 0.89 5.36
C PHE A 125 15.08 0.12 4.22
N TRP A 126 14.35 -0.71 3.50
CA TRP A 126 14.92 -1.53 2.42
C TRP A 126 15.37 -0.72 1.19
N LYS A 127 14.92 0.54 1.07
CA LYS A 127 15.41 1.51 0.09
C LYS A 127 16.80 2.06 0.42
N ILE A 128 17.37 1.78 1.61
CA ILE A 128 18.75 2.13 1.97
C ILE A 128 19.72 1.11 1.33
N ASN A 129 19.72 1.10 -0.01
CA ASN A 129 20.55 0.21 -0.82
C ASN A 129 21.22 0.99 -1.96
N THR A 130 22.32 0.43 -2.49
CA THR A 130 23.15 1.10 -3.50
C THR A 130 22.36 1.51 -4.75
N SER A 131 21.39 0.70 -5.18
CA SER A 131 20.67 0.93 -6.42
C SER A 131 19.57 1.97 -6.28
N PHE A 132 18.87 2.01 -5.14
CA PHE A 132 17.84 3.02 -4.90
C PHE A 132 18.44 4.39 -4.58
N LEU A 133 19.60 4.42 -3.90
CA LEU A 133 20.33 5.66 -3.60
C LEU A 133 21.08 6.23 -4.81
N ASP A 134 21.30 5.43 -5.85
CA ASP A 134 21.77 5.93 -7.14
C ASP A 134 20.61 6.61 -7.89
N TRP A 135 20.55 7.93 -7.75
CA TRP A 135 19.56 8.76 -8.42
C TRP A 135 19.62 8.67 -9.95
N THR A 136 20.68 8.16 -10.56
CA THR A 136 20.75 8.05 -12.02
C THR A 136 19.85 6.94 -12.58
N VAL A 137 19.48 5.96 -11.74
CA VAL A 137 18.71 4.76 -12.12
C VAL A 137 17.53 4.45 -11.18
N SER A 138 17.38 5.20 -10.09
CA SER A 138 16.35 5.00 -9.08
C SER A 138 14.96 5.43 -9.55
N CYS A 139 13.92 4.83 -8.98
CA CYS A 139 12.54 5.24 -9.24
C CYS A 139 12.18 6.61 -8.62
N ALA A 140 12.87 7.02 -7.55
CA ALA A 140 12.47 8.21 -6.79
C ALA A 140 12.55 9.51 -7.62
N PRO A 141 13.60 9.75 -8.43
CA PRO A 141 13.62 10.88 -9.36
C PRO A 141 12.52 10.83 -10.42
N ILE A 142 12.12 9.64 -10.88
CA ILE A 142 11.01 9.49 -11.84
C ILE A 142 9.74 10.10 -11.24
N PHE A 143 9.35 9.71 -10.02
CA PHE A 143 8.17 10.30 -9.37
C PHE A 143 8.31 11.79 -9.08
N THR A 144 9.45 12.19 -8.50
CA THR A 144 9.66 13.58 -8.09
C THR A 144 9.67 14.54 -9.29
N LEU A 145 10.37 14.18 -10.35
CA LEU A 145 10.43 15.00 -11.57
C LEU A 145 9.16 14.87 -12.41
N SER A 146 8.40 13.78 -12.28
CA SER A 146 7.07 13.64 -12.87
C SER A 146 6.09 14.66 -12.28
N LEU A 147 6.11 14.87 -10.96
CA LEU A 147 5.33 15.95 -10.32
C LEU A 147 5.84 17.34 -10.71
N ALA A 148 7.16 17.49 -10.81
CA ALA A 148 7.79 18.75 -11.21
C ALA A 148 7.42 19.17 -12.66
N ALA A 149 7.03 18.23 -13.51
CA ALA A 149 6.59 18.49 -14.88
C ALA A 149 5.28 19.27 -14.99
N TYR A 150 4.49 19.38 -13.91
CA TYR A 150 3.31 20.26 -13.87
C TYR A 150 3.67 21.75 -13.76
N LEU A 151 4.91 22.07 -13.39
CA LEU A 151 5.36 23.46 -13.30
C LEU A 151 5.61 24.04 -14.72
N PRO A 152 5.37 25.34 -14.93
CA PRO A 152 5.61 25.98 -16.22
C PRO A 152 7.03 25.77 -16.74
N GLU A 153 7.19 25.74 -18.07
CA GLU A 153 8.51 25.70 -18.69
C GLU A 153 9.38 26.88 -18.20
N GLY A 154 10.64 26.59 -17.88
CA GLY A 154 11.57 27.56 -17.31
C GLY A 154 11.45 27.79 -15.79
N ALA A 155 10.40 27.33 -15.12
CA ALA A 155 10.25 27.50 -13.66
C ALA A 155 11.34 26.78 -12.85
N LEU A 156 11.93 25.72 -13.42
CA LEU A 156 12.99 24.92 -12.79
C LEU A 156 14.32 25.07 -13.56
N PRO A 157 15.28 25.85 -13.03
CA PRO A 157 16.61 25.93 -13.63
C PRO A 157 17.35 24.58 -13.46
N PRO A 158 18.33 24.25 -14.34
CA PRO A 158 19.04 22.97 -14.30
C PRO A 158 19.60 22.56 -12.93
N PRO A 159 20.21 23.45 -12.12
CA PRO A 159 20.71 23.08 -10.80
C PRO A 159 19.61 22.59 -9.84
N LEU A 160 18.41 23.16 -9.93
CA LEU A 160 17.28 22.74 -9.09
C LEU A 160 16.72 21.39 -9.54
N VAL A 161 16.63 21.15 -10.85
CA VAL A 161 16.23 19.84 -11.40
C VAL A 161 17.18 18.75 -10.93
N HIS A 162 18.49 19.00 -11.01
CA HIS A 162 19.52 18.08 -10.51
C HIS A 162 19.41 17.87 -8.99
N ALA A 163 19.26 18.94 -8.20
CA ALA A 163 19.11 18.82 -6.74
C ALA A 163 17.87 18.02 -6.33
N LEU A 164 16.74 18.20 -7.04
CA LEU A 164 15.52 17.41 -6.83
C LEU A 164 15.76 15.93 -7.13
N ALA A 165 16.45 15.61 -8.22
CA ALA A 165 16.79 14.23 -8.57
C ALA A 165 17.71 13.58 -7.52
N VAL A 166 18.80 14.24 -7.16
CA VAL A 166 19.77 13.74 -6.16
C VAL A 166 19.11 13.57 -4.78
N GLY A 167 18.22 14.49 -4.40
CA GLY A 167 17.52 14.44 -3.12
C GLY A 167 16.37 13.43 -3.07
N ALA A 168 15.80 13.04 -4.22
CA ALA A 168 14.59 12.23 -4.28
C ALA A 168 14.69 10.89 -3.51
N PRO A 169 15.75 10.08 -3.66
CA PRO A 169 15.87 8.84 -2.89
C PRO A 169 15.76 9.07 -1.37
N TRP A 170 16.48 10.05 -0.84
CA TRP A 170 16.48 10.37 0.59
C TRP A 170 15.14 10.92 1.06
N MET A 171 14.48 11.77 0.25
CA MET A 171 13.14 12.26 0.57
C MET A 171 12.15 11.10 0.71
N THR A 172 12.20 10.12 -0.19
CA THR A 172 11.35 8.92 -0.12
C THR A 172 11.65 8.08 1.13
N ILE A 173 12.93 7.76 1.37
CA ILE A 173 13.35 6.96 2.55
C ILE A 173 12.89 7.62 3.85
N VAL A 174 13.20 8.90 4.02
CA VAL A 174 12.84 9.66 5.24
C VAL A 174 11.33 9.78 5.37
N GLY A 175 10.62 10.06 4.27
CA GLY A 175 9.16 10.18 4.27
C GLY A 175 8.46 8.90 4.71
N GLU A 176 8.83 7.77 4.13
CA GLU A 176 8.24 6.47 4.46
C GLU A 176 8.59 6.02 5.88
N MET A 177 9.86 6.11 6.29
CA MET A 177 10.25 5.78 7.66
C MET A 177 9.57 6.69 8.70
N ALA A 178 9.40 7.98 8.39
CA ALA A 178 8.69 8.91 9.26
C ALA A 178 7.21 8.53 9.43
N ILE A 179 6.52 8.14 8.35
CA ILE A 179 5.15 7.62 8.42
C ILE A 179 5.11 6.41 9.36
N GLY A 180 5.97 5.42 9.12
CA GLY A 180 6.03 4.20 9.94
C GLY A 180 6.26 4.49 11.42
N ALA A 181 7.28 5.29 11.74
CA ALA A 181 7.60 5.68 13.10
C ALA A 181 6.46 6.43 13.79
N LEU A 182 5.86 7.43 13.12
CA LEU A 182 4.76 8.24 13.66
C LEU A 182 3.50 7.41 13.94
N LEU A 183 3.21 6.40 13.11
CA LEU A 183 2.09 5.48 13.31
C LEU A 183 2.29 4.52 14.50
N LEU A 184 3.55 4.14 14.77
CA LEU A 184 3.92 3.26 15.88
C LEU A 184 4.01 3.99 17.23
N LEU A 185 4.23 5.31 17.22
CA LEU A 185 4.27 6.09 18.45
C LEU A 185 2.91 6.08 19.19
N PRO A 186 2.91 6.06 20.52
CA PRO A 186 1.68 6.00 21.31
C PRO A 186 0.88 7.30 21.27
N PHE A 187 1.52 8.41 20.89
CA PHE A 187 0.91 9.75 20.91
C PHE A 187 -0.10 9.92 19.77
N ARG A 188 -1.30 10.40 20.10
CA ARG A 188 -2.36 10.61 19.08
C ARG A 188 -1.96 11.68 18.06
N ALA A 189 -1.29 12.75 18.51
CA ALA A 189 -0.75 13.78 17.64
C ALA A 189 0.26 13.21 16.62
N ALA A 190 1.21 12.37 17.06
CA ALA A 190 2.16 11.71 16.18
C ALA A 190 1.44 10.86 15.12
N ARG A 191 0.47 10.04 15.54
CA ARG A 191 -0.32 9.21 14.63
C ARG A 191 -1.09 10.01 13.58
N ARG A 192 -1.66 11.16 13.93
CA ARG A 192 -2.29 12.09 12.96
C ARG A 192 -1.29 12.59 11.94
N MET A 193 -0.09 12.96 12.38
CA MET A 193 0.98 13.36 11.47
C MET A 193 1.38 12.19 10.55
N GLY A 194 1.44 10.97 11.06
CA GLY A 194 1.65 9.77 10.25
C GLY A 194 0.57 9.58 9.18
N VAL A 195 -0.71 9.72 9.53
CA VAL A 195 -1.83 9.65 8.57
C VAL A 195 -1.76 10.78 7.55
N LEU A 196 -1.46 12.01 7.97
CA LEU A 196 -1.33 13.17 7.09
C LEU A 196 -0.18 12.97 6.10
N LEU A 197 1.00 12.57 6.58
CA LEU A 197 2.16 12.31 5.72
C LEU A 197 1.88 11.16 4.75
N CYS A 198 1.21 10.09 5.19
CA CYS A 198 0.75 9.01 4.33
C CYS A 198 -0.17 9.54 3.22
N ALA A 199 -1.17 10.35 3.57
CA ALA A 199 -2.08 10.94 2.61
C ALA A 199 -1.38 11.90 1.61
N VAL A 200 -0.36 12.64 2.05
CA VAL A 200 0.42 13.53 1.17
C VAL A 200 1.33 12.73 0.23
N LEU A 201 2.06 11.73 0.75
CA LEU A 201 2.91 10.84 -0.05
C LEU A 201 2.10 10.18 -1.16
N HIS A 202 0.97 9.57 -0.79
CA HIS A 202 0.10 8.88 -1.73
C HIS A 202 -0.65 9.83 -2.67
N LEU A 203 -0.87 11.09 -2.27
CA LEU A 203 -1.36 12.11 -3.21
C LEU A 203 -0.30 12.40 -4.27
N GLY A 204 0.97 12.52 -3.88
CA GLY A 204 2.09 12.66 -4.82
C GLY A 204 2.16 11.50 -5.82
N ILE A 205 2.07 10.26 -5.34
CA ILE A 205 2.06 9.06 -6.21
C ILE A 205 0.84 9.04 -7.14
N THR A 206 -0.34 9.40 -6.62
CA THR A 206 -1.59 9.43 -7.40
C THR A 206 -1.55 10.52 -8.49
N LEU A 207 -0.92 11.66 -8.20
CA LEU A 207 -0.86 12.80 -9.11
C LEU A 207 0.26 12.70 -10.15
N THR A 208 1.17 11.73 -10.10
CA THR A 208 2.16 11.62 -11.18
C THR A 208 1.48 11.30 -12.51
N PRO A 209 1.92 11.88 -13.64
CA PRO A 209 1.43 11.48 -14.96
C PRO A 209 1.64 9.99 -15.24
N PHE A 210 0.81 9.46 -16.13
CA PHE A 210 0.92 8.14 -16.70
C PHE A 210 2.35 7.89 -17.24
N PRO A 211 2.92 6.68 -17.05
CA PRO A 211 2.33 5.49 -16.42
C PRO A 211 2.65 5.35 -14.92
N ASN A 212 3.09 6.42 -14.25
CA ASN A 212 3.54 6.37 -12.86
C ASN A 212 2.41 6.57 -11.83
N GLN A 213 1.23 7.00 -12.25
CA GLN A 213 0.03 7.05 -11.41
C GLN A 213 -0.35 5.65 -10.90
N ILE A 214 -0.03 5.34 -9.64
CA ILE A 214 -0.46 4.08 -8.99
C ILE A 214 -1.52 4.38 -7.93
N ALA A 215 -2.64 4.94 -8.36
CA ALA A 215 -3.70 5.37 -7.47
C ALA A 215 -4.38 4.20 -6.72
N SER A 216 -4.36 3.00 -7.30
CA SER A 216 -4.89 1.79 -6.66
C SER A 216 -4.13 1.44 -5.37
N PHE A 217 -2.80 1.43 -5.44
CA PHE A 217 -1.92 1.28 -4.28
C PHE A 217 -2.21 2.35 -3.22
N SER A 218 -2.39 3.60 -3.65
CA SER A 218 -2.72 4.72 -2.78
C SER A 218 -4.07 4.58 -2.08
N ALA A 219 -5.10 4.08 -2.77
CA ALA A 219 -6.40 3.82 -2.18
C ALA A 219 -6.36 2.67 -1.16
N PHE A 220 -5.60 1.60 -1.45
CA PHE A 220 -5.35 0.53 -0.48
C PHE A 220 -4.71 1.09 0.80
N GLY A 221 -3.57 1.77 0.69
CA GLY A 221 -2.85 2.31 1.85
C GLY A 221 -3.71 3.26 2.68
N LEU A 222 -4.39 4.20 2.03
CA LEU A 222 -5.17 5.23 2.72
C LEU A 222 -6.43 4.65 3.40
N SER A 223 -7.13 3.70 2.78
CA SER A 223 -8.31 3.08 3.40
C SER A 223 -7.99 2.36 4.72
N ARG A 224 -6.79 1.78 4.86
CA ARG A 224 -6.34 1.14 6.11
C ARG A 224 -5.96 2.15 7.20
N MET A 225 -5.75 3.43 6.86
CA MET A 225 -5.61 4.51 7.85
C MET A 225 -6.89 4.76 8.66
N PHE A 226 -8.04 4.20 8.23
CA PHE A 226 -9.26 4.14 9.04
C PHE A 226 -8.96 3.68 10.47
N TYR A 227 -8.16 2.63 10.65
CA TYR A 227 -7.86 2.09 11.98
C TYR A 227 -7.01 3.01 12.85
N VAL A 228 -6.42 4.08 12.32
CA VAL A 228 -5.69 5.05 13.13
C VAL A 228 -6.65 6.08 13.74
N LEU A 229 -7.74 6.40 13.05
CA LEU A 229 -8.69 7.48 13.38
C LEU A 229 -10.16 7.02 13.29
N ALA A 230 -10.44 5.74 13.61
CA ALA A 230 -11.70 5.09 13.26
C ALA A 230 -12.97 5.87 13.65
N PRO A 231 -13.10 6.41 14.88
CA PRO A 231 -14.30 7.18 15.25
C PRO A 231 -14.46 8.46 14.41
N SER A 232 -13.38 9.21 14.22
CA SER A 232 -13.39 10.47 13.47
C SER A 232 -13.58 10.23 11.97
N TRP A 233 -13.06 9.12 11.45
CA TRP A 233 -13.29 8.69 10.08
C TRP A 233 -14.74 8.31 9.84
N ALA A 234 -15.31 7.46 10.69
CA ALA A 234 -16.70 7.04 10.57
C ALA A 234 -17.66 8.23 10.71
N ALA A 235 -17.34 9.21 11.56
CA ALA A 235 -18.06 10.48 11.63
C ALA A 235 -17.93 11.29 10.33
N ALA A 236 -16.72 11.43 9.77
CA ALA A 236 -16.51 12.11 8.48
C ALA A 236 -17.25 11.41 7.32
N GLN A 237 -17.29 10.08 7.31
CA GLN A 237 -18.02 9.29 6.33
C GLN A 237 -19.53 9.48 6.48
N ALA A 238 -20.06 9.45 7.70
CA ALA A 238 -21.47 9.73 7.97
C ALA A 238 -21.85 11.17 7.56
N GLU A 239 -20.98 12.14 7.83
CA GLU A 239 -21.13 13.50 7.32
C GLU A 239 -21.02 13.58 5.79
N ALA A 240 -20.31 12.69 5.12
CA ALA A 240 -20.24 12.67 3.66
C ALA A 240 -21.49 12.05 3.02
N THR A 241 -22.11 11.06 3.67
CA THR A 241 -23.19 10.25 3.09
C THR A 241 -24.60 10.60 3.58
N SER A 242 -24.77 11.39 4.66
CA SER A 242 -26.12 11.69 5.15
C SER A 242 -26.93 12.51 4.13
N VAL A 243 -28.22 12.20 3.95
CA VAL A 243 -29.09 12.86 2.96
C VAL A 243 -29.17 14.37 3.18
N LEU A 244 -29.27 14.80 4.44
CA LEU A 244 -29.32 16.20 4.81
C LEU A 244 -28.03 16.60 5.53
N PRO A 245 -27.36 17.71 5.13
CA PRO A 245 -26.22 18.23 5.87
C PRO A 245 -26.70 18.74 7.23
N SER A 246 -26.13 18.21 8.30
CA SER A 246 -26.43 18.66 9.67
C SER A 246 -25.80 20.02 10.00
N THR A 247 -24.79 20.45 9.24
CA THR A 247 -24.07 21.71 9.43
C THR A 247 -23.67 22.34 8.09
N GLY A 248 -23.55 23.68 8.05
CA GLY A 248 -23.06 24.40 6.88
C GLY A 248 -21.62 24.02 6.49
N ALA A 249 -20.77 23.72 7.49
CA ALA A 249 -19.42 23.20 7.25
C ALA A 249 -19.43 21.83 6.56
N GLY A 250 -20.37 20.96 6.93
CA GLY A 250 -20.58 19.67 6.26
C GLY A 250 -21.02 19.83 4.81
N LEU A 251 -21.91 20.78 4.52
CA LEU A 251 -22.32 21.08 3.14
C LEU A 251 -21.17 21.60 2.28
N ALA A 252 -20.38 22.55 2.78
CA ALA A 252 -19.22 23.08 2.07
C ALA A 252 -18.18 21.99 1.80
N TYR A 253 -17.90 21.15 2.80
CA TYR A 253 -17.03 19.97 2.66
C TYR A 253 -17.50 19.05 1.52
N ARG A 254 -18.79 18.69 1.48
CA ARG A 254 -19.36 17.84 0.41
C ARG A 254 -19.24 18.48 -0.95
N ALA A 255 -19.61 19.75 -1.07
CA ALA A 255 -19.58 20.45 -2.35
C ALA A 255 -18.15 20.47 -2.93
N VAL A 256 -17.17 20.80 -2.10
CA VAL A 256 -15.74 20.79 -2.49
C VAL A 256 -15.28 19.37 -2.80
N ALA A 257 -15.58 18.40 -1.94
CA ALA A 257 -15.18 17.01 -2.15
C ALA A 257 -15.73 16.46 -3.47
N VAL A 258 -17.03 16.66 -3.74
CA VAL A 258 -17.67 16.23 -4.99
C VAL A 258 -17.08 16.97 -6.19
N ALA A 259 -16.90 18.30 -6.11
CA ALA A 259 -16.33 19.07 -7.22
C ALA A 259 -14.90 18.64 -7.54
N CYS A 260 -14.04 18.48 -6.54
CA CYS A 260 -12.65 18.05 -6.73
C CYS A 260 -12.56 16.58 -7.19
N THR A 261 -13.43 15.70 -6.70
CA THR A 261 -13.49 14.29 -7.13
C THR A 261 -13.99 14.16 -8.56
N ALA A 262 -14.97 14.99 -8.96
CA ALA A 262 -15.42 15.05 -10.35
C ALA A 262 -14.36 15.69 -11.26
N ALA A 263 -13.65 16.71 -10.78
CA ALA A 263 -12.58 17.36 -11.53
C ALA A 263 -11.36 16.44 -11.70
N SER A 264 -11.06 15.56 -10.73
CA SER A 264 -9.94 14.63 -10.84
C SER A 264 -10.12 13.65 -12.00
N ALA A 265 -11.35 13.32 -12.40
CA ALA A 265 -11.63 12.53 -13.60
C ALA A 265 -11.04 13.18 -14.89
N ARG A 266 -10.89 14.52 -14.91
CA ARG A 266 -10.25 15.24 -16.03
C ARG A 266 -8.73 15.19 -15.96
N LEU A 267 -8.15 15.07 -14.77
CA LEU A 267 -6.69 14.87 -14.60
C LEU A 267 -6.25 13.49 -15.10
N THR A 268 -7.20 12.56 -15.23
CA THR A 268 -6.94 11.16 -15.61
C THR A 268 -7.24 10.81 -17.05
N SER A 269 -7.92 11.70 -17.79
CA SER A 269 -8.25 11.45 -19.18
C SER A 269 -7.14 11.96 -20.08
N THR A 270 -6.10 11.15 -20.32
CA THR A 270 -5.35 11.28 -21.57
C THR A 270 -6.37 11.04 -22.70
N PRO A 271 -6.49 11.92 -23.71
CA PRO A 271 -7.41 11.68 -24.82
C PRO A 271 -7.20 10.28 -25.41
N GLY A 272 -8.23 9.43 -25.35
CA GLY A 272 -8.18 8.03 -25.78
C GLY A 272 -7.93 6.98 -24.69
N VAL A 273 -7.71 7.37 -23.43
CA VAL A 273 -7.53 6.46 -22.29
C VAL A 273 -8.78 6.43 -21.41
N SER A 274 -9.12 5.26 -20.85
CA SER A 274 -10.21 5.08 -19.90
C SER A 274 -10.00 5.93 -18.62
N VAL A 275 -11.09 6.36 -18.00
CA VAL A 275 -11.03 7.08 -16.72
C VAL A 275 -10.42 6.18 -15.65
N ASP A 276 -9.33 6.63 -15.02
CA ASP A 276 -8.74 5.98 -13.86
C ASP A 276 -9.58 6.27 -12.61
N TRP A 277 -10.55 5.40 -12.34
CA TRP A 277 -11.44 5.48 -11.19
C TRP A 277 -10.71 5.38 -9.84
N ALA A 278 -9.50 4.83 -9.79
CA ALA A 278 -8.74 4.75 -8.54
C ALA A 278 -8.26 6.15 -8.09
N ILE A 279 -8.00 7.08 -9.01
CA ILE A 279 -7.69 8.48 -8.68
C ILE A 279 -8.91 9.17 -8.09
N ILE A 280 -10.08 8.99 -8.70
CA ILE A 280 -11.36 9.53 -8.20
C ILE A 280 -11.63 9.02 -6.78
N LEU A 281 -11.50 7.71 -6.57
CA LEU A 281 -11.62 7.10 -5.25
C LEU A 281 -10.61 7.69 -4.27
N TYR A 282 -9.34 7.78 -4.64
CA TYR A 282 -8.29 8.31 -3.76
C TYR A 282 -8.56 9.75 -3.33
N VAL A 283 -8.97 10.61 -4.26
CA VAL A 283 -9.33 12.00 -3.96
C VAL A 283 -10.52 12.05 -3.00
N GLY A 284 -11.55 11.23 -3.22
CA GLY A 284 -12.67 11.10 -2.28
C GLY A 284 -12.22 10.67 -0.88
N LEU A 285 -11.35 9.66 -0.78
CA LEU A 285 -10.77 9.20 0.48
C LEU A 285 -9.94 10.29 1.17
N LEU A 286 -9.16 11.06 0.41
CA LEU A 286 -8.35 12.17 0.93
C LEU A 286 -9.21 13.22 1.62
N PHE A 287 -10.37 13.57 1.05
CA PHE A 287 -11.33 14.48 1.69
C PHE A 287 -11.88 13.89 2.99
N ILE A 288 -12.24 12.60 3.01
CA ILE A 288 -12.71 11.93 4.23
C ILE A 288 -11.62 11.95 5.31
N VAL A 289 -10.38 11.65 4.95
CA VAL A 289 -9.22 11.66 5.87
C VAL A 289 -8.96 13.06 6.41
N ALA A 290 -8.95 14.07 5.54
CA ALA A 290 -8.75 15.46 5.93
C ALA A 290 -9.84 15.91 6.93
N ARG A 291 -11.11 15.54 6.66
CA ARG A 291 -12.21 15.83 7.57
C ARG A 291 -12.09 15.06 8.89
N ALA A 292 -11.71 13.79 8.84
CA ALA A 292 -11.46 12.97 10.01
C ALA A 292 -10.36 13.57 10.89
N LEU A 293 -9.26 14.05 10.31
CA LEU A 293 -8.18 14.73 11.03
C LEU A 293 -8.69 16.00 11.74
N VAL A 294 -9.54 16.80 11.08
CA VAL A 294 -10.14 17.99 11.69
C VAL A 294 -11.06 17.64 12.86
N ILE A 295 -11.93 16.64 12.69
CA ILE A 295 -12.81 16.14 13.76
C ILE A 295 -11.96 15.65 14.95
N ASP A 296 -10.91 14.88 14.66
CA ASP A 296 -10.03 14.32 15.68
C ASP A 296 -9.28 15.41 16.46
N CYS A 297 -8.78 16.43 15.78
CA CYS A 297 -8.09 17.57 16.38
C CYS A 297 -8.98 18.40 17.32
N ARG A 298 -10.30 18.45 17.06
CA ARG A 298 -11.26 19.17 17.92
C ARG A 298 -11.66 18.40 19.17
N SER A 299 -11.37 17.10 19.25
CA SER A 299 -11.66 16.32 20.46
C SER A 299 -10.76 16.77 21.62
N ALA A 300 -11.36 17.10 22.77
CA ALA A 300 -10.62 17.46 23.99
C ALA A 300 -9.60 16.39 24.43
N LYS A 301 -9.77 15.15 23.95
CA LYS A 301 -8.84 14.03 24.20
C LYS A 301 -7.53 14.14 23.41
N CYS A 302 -7.39 15.08 22.47
CA CYS A 302 -6.26 15.26 21.55
C CYS A 302 -4.86 15.04 22.16
N PHE A 303 -4.63 15.50 23.40
CA PHE A 303 -3.30 15.51 24.03
C PHE A 303 -3.05 14.34 24.99
N LEU A 304 -4.04 13.50 25.24
CA LEU A 304 -3.89 12.39 26.18
C LEU A 304 -3.07 11.23 25.54
N PRO A 305 -2.15 10.60 26.28
CA PRO A 305 -1.54 9.33 25.90
C PRO A 305 -2.62 8.28 25.58
N TYR A 306 -2.36 7.39 24.62
CA TYR A 306 -3.36 6.40 24.18
C TYR A 306 -3.93 5.57 25.34
N GLY A 307 -3.10 5.22 26.33
CA GLY A 307 -3.55 4.47 27.52
C GLY A 307 -4.50 5.26 28.43
N GLU A 308 -4.35 6.59 28.50
CA GLU A 308 -5.12 7.45 29.41
C GLU A 308 -6.44 7.92 28.80
N GLN A 309 -6.56 7.94 27.47
CA GLN A 309 -7.86 8.20 26.81
C GLN A 309 -8.93 7.15 27.17
N PHE A 310 -8.48 5.97 27.58
CA PHE A 310 -9.33 4.86 28.02
C PHE A 310 -9.31 4.65 29.55
N SER A 311 -8.56 5.45 30.33
CA SER A 311 -8.52 5.31 31.79
C SER A 311 -9.68 6.03 32.50
N GLY A 312 -10.28 7.05 31.87
CA GLY A 312 -11.45 7.78 32.39
C GLY A 312 -12.82 7.33 31.86
N LEU A 313 -12.85 6.54 30.78
CA LEU A 313 -14.03 5.76 30.43
C LEU A 313 -13.95 4.49 31.29
N PRO A 314 -14.99 4.10 32.05
CA PRO A 314 -14.96 2.85 32.81
C PRO A 314 -14.53 1.77 31.81
N LEU A 315 -13.36 1.15 32.00
CA LEU A 315 -12.79 0.15 31.07
C LEU A 315 -13.94 -0.70 30.59
N PRO A 316 -14.47 -0.47 29.36
CA PRO A 316 -15.80 -0.96 29.08
C PRO A 316 -15.74 -2.47 29.24
N ARG A 317 -16.83 -3.09 29.67
CA ARG A 317 -17.01 -4.55 29.63
C ARG A 317 -16.51 -5.17 28.31
N GLU A 318 -16.33 -4.35 27.28
CA GLU A 318 -15.75 -4.63 25.98
C GLU A 318 -14.27 -5.07 25.94
N ARG A 319 -13.40 -4.66 26.88
CA ARG A 319 -12.06 -5.29 26.98
C ARG A 319 -12.13 -6.74 27.46
N ARG A 320 -13.24 -7.18 28.09
CA ARG A 320 -13.47 -8.62 28.34
C ARG A 320 -13.70 -9.41 27.05
N TYR A 321 -14.05 -8.75 25.94
CA TYR A 321 -14.23 -9.41 24.64
C TYR A 321 -12.93 -9.62 23.89
N LEU A 322 -11.83 -8.96 24.30
CA LEU A 322 -10.50 -9.40 23.91
C LEU A 322 -10.19 -10.68 24.67
N ASN A 323 -10.76 -11.79 24.19
CA ASN A 323 -10.36 -13.11 24.65
C ASN A 323 -8.88 -13.32 24.32
N ALA A 324 -8.20 -14.15 25.11
CA ALA A 324 -6.78 -14.45 24.90
C ALA A 324 -6.49 -14.91 23.46
N LEU A 325 -7.46 -15.57 22.82
CA LEU A 325 -7.38 -16.03 21.45
C LEU A 325 -7.27 -14.88 20.43
N SER A 326 -8.05 -13.81 20.58
CA SER A 326 -7.99 -12.62 19.70
C SER A 326 -6.66 -11.88 19.85
N VAL A 327 -6.14 -11.79 21.06
CA VAL A 327 -4.83 -11.19 21.33
C VAL A 327 -3.73 -12.07 20.72
N ALA A 328 -3.78 -13.38 20.94
CA ALA A 328 -2.83 -14.32 20.37
C ALA A 328 -2.84 -14.29 18.83
N ALA A 329 -4.02 -14.24 18.21
CA ALA A 329 -4.17 -14.09 16.76
C ALA A 329 -3.56 -12.78 16.26
N GLY A 330 -3.79 -11.67 16.97
CA GLY A 330 -3.17 -10.38 16.65
C GLY A 330 -1.64 -10.40 16.77
N VAL A 331 -1.10 -10.99 17.83
CA VAL A 331 0.36 -11.15 18.01
C VAL A 331 0.95 -12.02 16.91
N LEU A 332 0.31 -13.15 16.59
CA LEU A 332 0.75 -14.03 15.50
C LEU A 332 0.77 -13.27 14.16
N ALA A 333 -0.27 -12.49 13.86
CA ALA A 333 -0.32 -11.68 12.65
C ALA A 333 0.81 -10.65 12.59
N LEU A 334 1.18 -10.03 13.71
CA LEU A 334 2.33 -9.11 13.77
C LEU A 334 3.67 -9.83 13.60
N LEU A 335 3.82 -11.03 14.15
CA LEU A 335 5.01 -11.86 13.93
C LEU A 335 5.16 -12.24 12.46
N ILE A 336 4.05 -12.61 11.81
CA ILE A 336 4.02 -12.89 10.36
C ILE A 336 4.38 -11.62 9.56
N ALA A 337 3.77 -10.48 9.88
CA ALA A 337 4.06 -9.21 9.21
C ALA A 337 5.54 -8.80 9.38
N PHE A 338 6.09 -8.92 10.60
CA PHE A 338 7.49 -8.63 10.88
C PHE A 338 8.43 -9.60 10.15
N ALA A 339 8.13 -10.90 10.19
CA ALA A 339 8.91 -11.91 9.49
C ALA A 339 8.90 -11.67 7.98
N TYR A 340 7.73 -11.37 7.40
CA TYR A 340 7.59 -11.00 6.00
C TYR A 340 8.42 -9.76 5.67
N ALA A 341 8.23 -8.68 6.43
CA ALA A 341 8.83 -7.39 6.15
C ALA A 341 10.34 -7.33 6.35
N PHE A 342 10.89 -8.03 7.36
CA PHE A 342 12.30 -7.90 7.74
C PHE A 342 13.10 -9.19 7.61
N LEU A 343 12.53 -10.36 7.94
CA LEU A 343 13.27 -11.62 7.86
C LEU A 343 13.27 -12.20 6.45
N GLY A 344 12.17 -12.01 5.71
CA GLY A 344 12.00 -12.45 4.33
C GLY A 344 13.15 -12.01 3.41
N PRO A 345 13.42 -10.68 3.30
CA PRO A 345 14.52 -10.16 2.50
C PRO A 345 15.90 -10.60 2.99
N VAL A 346 16.12 -10.66 4.31
CA VAL A 346 17.39 -11.13 4.89
C VAL A 346 17.68 -12.56 4.48
N VAL A 347 16.70 -13.45 4.65
CA VAL A 347 16.82 -14.86 4.31
C VAL A 347 16.79 -15.07 2.79
N GLY A 348 16.23 -14.12 2.03
CA GLY A 348 16.08 -14.19 0.58
C GLY A 348 14.86 -14.97 0.11
N LEU A 349 13.85 -15.15 0.99
CA LEU A 349 12.57 -15.76 0.61
C LEU A 349 11.65 -14.76 -0.10
N ILE A 350 11.91 -13.47 0.13
CA ILE A 350 11.13 -12.37 -0.40
C ILE A 350 12.12 -11.41 -1.04
N ASP A 351 11.93 -11.17 -2.32
CA ASP A 351 12.68 -10.19 -3.10
C ASP A 351 12.24 -8.74 -2.79
N VAL A 352 11.10 -8.63 -2.10
CA VAL A 352 10.32 -7.41 -1.95
C VAL A 352 10.79 -6.61 -0.73
N GLY A 353 11.65 -5.64 -1.02
CA GLY A 353 11.85 -4.44 -0.24
C GLY A 353 11.79 -3.23 -1.17
N ALA A 354 10.59 -2.88 -1.65
CA ALA A 354 10.35 -1.72 -2.54
C ALA A 354 11.17 -1.67 -3.86
N ALA A 355 11.69 -2.81 -4.33
CA ALA A 355 12.20 -2.95 -5.69
C ALA A 355 11.06 -3.48 -6.57
N TYR A 356 10.46 -2.58 -7.36
CA TYR A 356 9.59 -2.74 -8.56
C TYR A 356 8.54 -1.62 -8.53
N PRO A 357 8.15 -0.98 -9.65
CA PRO A 357 8.58 -1.12 -11.06
C PRO A 357 9.85 -0.40 -11.56
N PHE A 358 10.31 0.69 -10.94
CA PHE A 358 11.05 1.71 -11.72
C PHE A 358 12.54 1.87 -11.42
N SER A 359 13.15 0.85 -10.85
CA SER A 359 14.57 0.89 -10.51
C SER A 359 15.23 -0.35 -11.08
N SER A 360 16.31 -0.15 -11.85
CA SER A 360 17.15 -1.20 -12.45
C SER A 360 17.97 -1.93 -11.37
N ILE A 361 17.32 -2.39 -10.30
CA ILE A 361 17.97 -2.84 -9.08
C ILE A 361 18.63 -4.19 -9.34
N ARG A 362 19.77 -4.38 -8.68
CA ARG A 362 20.41 -5.69 -8.56
C ARG A 362 19.52 -6.58 -7.70
N VAL A 363 18.67 -7.37 -8.35
CA VAL A 363 17.60 -8.12 -7.68
C VAL A 363 18.13 -9.41 -7.02
N HIS A 364 19.24 -9.96 -7.51
CA HIS A 364 19.69 -11.26 -7.01
C HIS A 364 21.21 -11.42 -7.01
N GLY A 365 21.72 -12.13 -6.00
CA GLY A 365 23.14 -12.45 -5.80
C GLY A 365 23.88 -11.38 -5.00
N GLY A 366 24.13 -11.66 -3.72
CA GLY A 366 24.79 -10.76 -2.78
C GLY A 366 23.87 -9.68 -2.20
N SER A 367 24.35 -8.97 -1.17
CA SER A 367 23.59 -7.87 -0.56
C SER A 367 23.94 -6.53 -1.21
N ASN A 368 22.94 -5.76 -1.60
CA ASN A 368 23.08 -4.37 -2.05
C ASN A 368 22.62 -3.35 -1.00
N HIS A 369 22.06 -3.82 0.11
CA HIS A 369 21.57 -3.02 1.21
C HIS A 369 22.75 -2.65 2.14
N TRP A 370 22.76 -1.42 2.67
CA TRP A 370 23.96 -0.88 3.34
C TRP A 370 24.15 -1.35 4.79
N VAL A 371 23.10 -1.86 5.42
CA VAL A 371 23.11 -2.16 6.87
C VAL A 371 22.91 -3.65 7.15
N LEU A 372 21.86 -4.23 6.59
CA LEU A 372 21.54 -5.65 6.73
C LEU A 372 21.84 -6.45 5.47
N PRO A 373 22.37 -7.68 5.60
CA PRO A 373 22.52 -8.59 4.47
C PRO A 373 21.15 -9.01 3.94
N THR A 374 21.10 -9.30 2.65
CA THR A 374 19.93 -9.86 1.95
C THR A 374 20.35 -11.11 1.23
N GLY A 375 19.41 -12.03 1.02
CA GLY A 375 19.67 -13.25 0.26
C GLY A 375 20.60 -14.26 0.94
N LEU A 376 20.52 -14.41 2.28
CA LEU A 376 21.40 -15.33 3.02
C LEU A 376 21.25 -16.79 2.58
N LEU A 377 20.05 -17.26 2.22
CA LEU A 377 19.89 -18.62 1.68
C LEU A 377 20.57 -18.77 0.33
N GLN A 378 20.51 -17.77 -0.54
CA GLN A 378 21.19 -17.77 -1.84
C GLN A 378 22.70 -17.76 -1.65
N ALA A 379 23.21 -16.90 -0.77
CA ALA A 379 24.62 -16.83 -0.43
C ALA A 379 25.13 -18.17 0.10
N TYR A 380 24.37 -18.78 1.00
CA TYR A 380 24.69 -20.08 1.58
C TYR A 380 24.61 -21.24 0.57
N ALA A 381 23.61 -21.23 -0.32
CA ALA A 381 23.48 -22.21 -1.39
C ALA A 381 24.59 -22.09 -2.45
N ALA A 382 25.13 -20.88 -2.63
CA ALA A 382 26.27 -20.61 -3.51
C ALA A 382 27.63 -20.96 -2.87
N GLU A 383 27.69 -21.25 -1.57
CA GLU A 383 28.93 -21.72 -0.94
C GLU A 383 29.33 -23.09 -1.51
N PRO A 384 30.65 -23.35 -1.71
CA PRO A 384 31.11 -24.65 -2.15
C PRO A 384 30.59 -25.75 -1.20
N ALA A 385 30.07 -26.86 -1.73
CA ALA A 385 29.54 -27.98 -0.93
C ALA A 385 30.54 -28.60 0.06
N SER A 386 31.82 -28.25 -0.04
CA SER A 386 32.88 -28.61 0.91
C SER A 386 32.87 -27.77 2.20
N ALA A 387 32.08 -26.70 2.30
CA ALA A 387 32.15 -25.74 3.41
C ALA A 387 31.48 -26.21 4.71
N SER A 388 30.36 -26.97 4.65
CA SER A 388 29.74 -27.54 5.86
C SER A 388 28.73 -28.68 5.57
N PRO A 389 28.46 -29.59 6.54
CA PRO A 389 27.41 -30.61 6.41
C PRO A 389 26.01 -30.02 6.21
N ALA A 390 25.74 -28.87 6.82
CA ALA A 390 24.47 -28.18 6.63
C ALA A 390 24.35 -27.58 5.22
N ALA A 391 25.44 -27.14 4.60
CA ALA A 391 25.46 -26.62 3.23
C ALA A 391 25.17 -27.73 2.23
N GLN A 392 25.64 -28.96 2.52
CA GLN A 392 25.30 -30.14 1.74
C GLN A 392 23.84 -30.57 1.86
N VAL A 393 23.20 -30.39 3.03
CA VAL A 393 21.76 -30.70 3.17
C VAL A 393 20.91 -29.66 2.45
N LEU A 394 21.17 -28.38 2.67
CA LEU A 394 20.47 -27.30 1.98
C LEU A 394 20.70 -27.34 0.47
N GLY A 395 21.93 -27.57 0.02
CA GLY A 395 22.28 -27.78 -1.39
C GLY A 395 21.51 -28.94 -2.03
N ARG A 396 21.30 -30.05 -1.30
CA ARG A 396 20.47 -31.17 -1.78
C ARG A 396 18.98 -30.85 -1.83
N VAL A 397 18.44 -30.13 -0.83
CA VAL A 397 17.03 -29.68 -0.83
C VAL A 397 16.78 -28.69 -1.97
N ALA A 398 17.70 -27.73 -2.12
CA ALA A 398 17.80 -26.79 -3.21
C ALA A 398 17.80 -27.51 -4.58
N GLU A 399 18.73 -28.42 -4.79
CA GLU A 399 18.84 -29.23 -6.01
C GLU A 399 17.56 -30.04 -6.29
N ALA A 400 16.94 -30.62 -5.25
CA ALA A 400 15.70 -31.39 -5.40
C ALA A 400 14.49 -30.51 -5.80
N LEU A 401 14.42 -29.28 -5.30
CA LEU A 401 13.31 -28.37 -5.58
C LEU A 401 13.44 -27.65 -6.93
N LEU A 402 14.68 -27.34 -7.34
CA LEU A 402 14.94 -26.36 -8.40
C LEU A 402 15.87 -26.91 -9.50
N GLY A 403 16.33 -28.15 -9.37
CA GLY A 403 17.23 -28.82 -10.31
C GLY A 403 18.69 -28.39 -10.15
N ALA A 404 19.61 -29.23 -10.66
CA ALA A 404 21.06 -28.99 -10.59
C ALA A 404 21.51 -27.69 -11.30
N ASP A 405 20.78 -27.26 -12.34
CA ASP A 405 21.06 -26.00 -13.03
C ASP A 405 20.56 -24.77 -12.25
N GLY A 406 19.52 -24.92 -11.43
CA GLY A 406 18.99 -23.83 -10.61
C GLY A 406 19.94 -23.37 -9.50
N LEU A 407 20.80 -24.27 -8.98
CA LEU A 407 21.75 -23.92 -7.91
C LEU A 407 23.19 -23.62 -8.36
N LYS A 408 23.50 -23.66 -9.67
CA LYS A 408 24.72 -23.07 -10.23
C LYS A 408 24.81 -21.56 -9.99
N ASP A 409 23.68 -20.88 -9.89
CA ASP A 409 23.59 -19.45 -9.58
C ASP A 409 23.08 -19.18 -8.15
N GLY A 410 23.03 -20.20 -7.29
CA GLY A 410 22.49 -20.10 -5.92
C GLY A 410 21.02 -19.68 -5.85
N PHE A 411 20.21 -19.99 -6.87
CA PHE A 411 18.87 -19.41 -7.10
C PHE A 411 18.82 -17.89 -7.26
N GLY A 412 19.98 -17.26 -7.43
CA GLY A 412 20.03 -15.85 -7.75
C GLY A 412 19.58 -15.58 -9.19
N GLY A 413 19.73 -16.51 -10.14
CA GLY A 413 19.33 -16.27 -11.54
C GLY A 413 20.02 -15.08 -12.23
N GLY A 414 21.00 -14.44 -11.57
CA GLY A 414 21.64 -13.20 -12.02
C GLY A 414 20.68 -12.02 -12.16
N VAL A 415 21.24 -10.86 -12.50
CA VAL A 415 20.42 -9.71 -12.95
C VAL A 415 20.32 -9.81 -14.47
N VAL A 416 19.26 -10.44 -14.95
CA VAL A 416 18.96 -10.44 -16.38
C VAL A 416 17.88 -9.40 -16.64
N ARG A 417 18.28 -8.23 -17.16
CA ARG A 417 17.34 -7.27 -17.71
C ARG A 417 16.93 -7.74 -19.09
N VAL A 418 15.68 -8.17 -19.24
CA VAL A 418 15.10 -8.47 -20.55
C VAL A 418 14.76 -7.15 -21.23
N GLU A 419 15.65 -6.62 -22.08
CA GLU A 419 15.38 -5.38 -22.83
C GLU A 419 14.40 -5.61 -24.00
N ALA A 420 14.38 -6.82 -24.54
CA ALA A 420 13.44 -7.26 -25.55
C ALA A 420 13.18 -8.76 -25.38
N SER A 421 11.94 -9.18 -25.59
CA SER A 421 11.55 -10.58 -25.66
C SER A 421 10.96 -10.86 -27.04
N SER A 422 11.24 -12.03 -27.61
CA SER A 422 10.56 -12.51 -28.83
C SER A 422 9.21 -13.18 -28.50
N SER A 423 8.92 -13.44 -27.22
CA SER A 423 7.66 -14.00 -26.77
C SER A 423 6.56 -12.94 -26.76
N ALA A 424 5.60 -13.07 -27.69
CA ALA A 424 4.43 -12.20 -27.78
C ALA A 424 3.60 -12.20 -26.49
N PRO A 425 3.32 -13.34 -25.81
CA PRO A 425 2.63 -13.33 -24.52
C PRO A 425 3.39 -12.56 -23.42
N LEU A 426 4.72 -12.71 -23.32
CA LEU A 426 5.50 -11.98 -22.31
C LEU A 426 5.52 -10.47 -22.60
N ASN A 427 5.67 -10.07 -23.86
CA ASN A 427 5.60 -8.65 -24.24
C ASN A 427 4.22 -8.06 -24.00
N ALA A 428 3.15 -8.86 -24.13
CA ALA A 428 1.78 -8.43 -23.85
C ALA A 428 1.52 -8.28 -22.33
N LEU A 429 2.09 -9.15 -21.50
CA LEU A 429 1.88 -9.15 -20.05
C LEU A 429 2.80 -8.16 -19.31
N ALA A 430 4.05 -8.04 -19.75
CA ALA A 430 5.10 -7.23 -19.12
C ALA A 430 5.96 -6.55 -20.20
N PRO A 431 5.48 -5.46 -20.82
CA PRO A 431 6.28 -4.71 -21.77
C PRO A 431 7.54 -4.23 -21.04
N ALA A 432 8.70 -4.71 -21.48
CA ALA A 432 9.95 -4.50 -20.78
C ALA A 432 10.19 -3.01 -20.47
N GLU A 433 10.03 -2.14 -21.45
CA GLU A 433 10.31 -0.70 -21.33
C GLU A 433 9.11 0.15 -21.76
N VAL A 434 8.66 1.04 -20.86
CA VAL A 434 7.56 1.99 -21.09
C VAL A 434 8.05 3.43 -21.17
N THR A 435 9.35 3.64 -21.42
CA THR A 435 9.97 4.97 -21.54
C THR A 435 9.23 5.88 -22.51
N THR A 436 8.68 5.34 -23.60
CA THR A 436 7.93 6.12 -24.60
C THR A 436 6.58 6.63 -24.10
N GLU A 437 6.03 6.02 -23.04
CA GLU A 437 4.78 6.44 -22.40
C GLU A 437 4.98 7.64 -21.48
N LEU A 438 6.23 7.89 -21.03
CA LEU A 438 6.55 9.12 -20.31
C LEU A 438 6.36 10.34 -21.20
N SER A 439 5.69 11.37 -20.64
CA SER A 439 5.55 12.65 -21.32
C SER A 439 6.92 13.21 -21.74
N PRO A 440 7.01 13.92 -22.90
CA PRO A 440 8.27 14.49 -23.36
C PRO A 440 8.96 15.35 -22.30
N ARG A 441 8.17 16.11 -21.52
CA ARG A 441 8.67 16.97 -20.46
C ARG A 441 9.34 16.19 -19.33
N VAL A 442 8.76 15.08 -18.90
CA VAL A 442 9.35 14.23 -17.84
C VAL A 442 10.68 13.64 -18.30
N ARG A 443 10.74 13.15 -19.55
CA ARG A 443 11.98 12.64 -20.14
C ARG A 443 13.07 13.72 -20.21
N GLU A 444 12.71 14.93 -20.64
CA GLU A 444 13.63 16.07 -20.67
C GLU A 444 14.18 16.39 -19.27
N LEU A 445 13.32 16.47 -18.25
CA LEU A 445 13.74 16.74 -16.87
C LEU A 445 14.66 15.65 -16.32
N LEU A 446 14.34 14.38 -16.58
CA LEU A 446 15.18 13.24 -16.19
C LEU A 446 16.56 13.32 -16.86
N GLN A 447 16.62 13.48 -18.18
CA GLN A 447 17.88 13.61 -18.93
C GLN A 447 18.71 14.80 -18.46
N ARG A 448 18.07 15.96 -18.24
CA ARG A 448 18.73 17.17 -17.73
C ARG A 448 19.28 17.00 -16.32
N SER A 449 18.64 16.17 -15.49
CA SER A 449 19.18 15.86 -14.16
C SER A 449 20.42 14.96 -14.23
N GLY A 450 20.60 14.21 -15.32
CA GLY A 450 21.59 13.15 -15.52
C GLY A 450 21.07 11.74 -15.19
N HIS A 451 19.76 11.59 -15.01
CA HIS A 451 19.09 10.29 -14.91
C HIS A 451 19.06 9.65 -16.29
N ILE A 452 19.10 8.31 -16.37
CA ILE A 452 19.07 7.58 -17.65
C ILE A 452 17.80 7.81 -18.48
N GLY A 453 16.78 8.49 -17.93
CA GLY A 453 15.49 8.76 -18.57
C GLY A 453 14.70 7.54 -19.03
N ARG A 454 15.05 6.32 -18.59
CA ARG A 454 14.37 5.07 -18.95
C ARG A 454 13.43 4.62 -17.84
N GLN A 455 12.31 4.04 -18.24
CA GLN A 455 11.30 3.50 -17.33
C GLN A 455 10.88 2.10 -17.76
N PHE A 456 10.82 1.20 -16.79
CA PHE A 456 10.37 -0.18 -16.94
C PHE A 456 9.10 -0.34 -16.09
N ASN A 457 8.11 -1.10 -16.58
CA ASN A 457 6.89 -1.36 -15.83
C ASN A 457 6.47 -2.82 -16.01
N PRO A 458 6.40 -3.64 -14.94
CA PRO A 458 6.01 -5.04 -15.06
C PRO A 458 4.53 -5.21 -15.42
N THR A 459 3.71 -4.15 -15.28
CA THR A 459 2.31 -4.17 -15.68
C THR A 459 2.16 -3.37 -16.95
N GLY A 460 2.01 -4.07 -18.07
CA GLY A 460 1.47 -3.46 -19.27
C GLY A 460 0.05 -3.02 -18.99
N THR A 461 -0.16 -1.73 -18.79
CA THR A 461 -1.42 -1.05 -19.15
C THR A 461 -1.52 -0.96 -20.68
N LEU A 462 -1.43 -2.09 -21.37
CA LEU A 462 -2.27 -2.26 -22.55
C LEU A 462 -3.63 -2.62 -21.92
N ILE A 463 -4.49 -1.69 -21.51
CA ILE A 463 -5.28 -0.83 -22.41
C ILE A 463 -5.29 -1.41 -23.83
N ALA A 464 -5.60 -2.69 -23.95
CA ALA A 464 -6.41 -3.16 -25.07
C ALA A 464 -7.84 -2.73 -24.73
N CYS A 465 -8.16 -1.50 -25.13
CA CYS A 465 -9.52 -1.20 -25.57
C CYS A 465 -9.82 -2.00 -26.84
#